data_AF-A0A6I1MT81-F1
#
_entry.id   AF-A0A6I1MT81-F1
#
_cell.length_a   1.000
_cell.length_b   1.000
_cell.length_c   1.000
_cell.angle_alpha   90.00
_cell.angle_beta   90.00
_cell.angle_gamma   90.00
#
_symmetry.space_group_name_H-M   'P 1'
#
loop_
_entity.id
_entity.type
_entity.pdbx_description
1 polymer ?
#
loop_
_entity_poly.entity_id
_entity_poly.type
_entity_poly.pdbx_seq_one_letter_code
_entity_poly.pdbx_strand_id
1 'polypeptide(L)'
;MDLFNKSGVLVASVLVMVGTAIGWQAQESPIPAPTKIEAMATRIGDAGHVAAERRLQEWADLGSPVAQRELALRYLSDPDKRDEAMDLFQRAANGGDARAAGLVGLVRAGPGHLQR
;
A
#
# COMPACT_ATOMS: atom_id res chain seq x y z
N MET A 1 48.01 -38.83 -14.78
CA MET A 1 46.92 -38.31 -15.63
C MET A 1 45.94 -37.63 -14.67
N ASP A 2 46.24 -36.39 -14.27
CA ASP A 2 45.72 -35.81 -13.01
C ASP A 2 45.10 -34.41 -13.16
N LEU A 3 44.76 -33.99 -14.38
CA LEU A 3 44.34 -32.60 -14.63
C LEU A 3 42.86 -32.38 -14.96
N PHE A 4 42.09 -33.41 -15.33
CA PHE A 4 40.71 -33.20 -15.81
C PHE A 4 39.61 -33.51 -14.78
N ASN A 5 39.92 -34.16 -13.66
CA ASN A 5 38.93 -34.44 -12.60
C ASN A 5 38.70 -33.24 -11.65
N LYS A 6 39.60 -32.23 -11.63
CA LYS A 6 39.46 -31.03 -10.79
C LYS A 6 38.69 -29.90 -11.49
N SER A 7 38.76 -29.83 -12.82
CA SER A 7 38.17 -28.74 -13.62
C SER A 7 36.64 -28.81 -13.69
N GLY A 8 36.05 -30.01 -13.72
CA GLY A 8 34.59 -30.18 -13.75
C GLY A 8 33.89 -29.73 -12.46
N VAL A 9 34.53 -29.95 -11.31
CA VAL A 9 33.98 -29.57 -9.99
C VAL A 9 34.07 -28.06 -9.77
N LEU A 10 35.13 -27.41 -10.26
CA LEU A 10 35.29 -25.95 -10.14
C LEU A 10 34.28 -25.17 -10.99
N VAL A 11 33.97 -25.64 -12.21
CA VAL A 11 32.99 -24.97 -13.10
C VAL A 11 31.56 -25.11 -12.58
N ALA A 12 31.21 -26.27 -12.00
CA ALA A 12 29.90 -26.47 -11.40
C ALA A 12 29.68 -25.61 -10.13
N SER A 13 30.74 -25.39 -9.35
CA SER A 13 30.65 -24.63 -8.09
C SER A 13 30.43 -23.12 -8.31
N VAL A 14 30.99 -22.56 -9.39
CA VAL A 14 30.81 -21.13 -9.72
C VAL A 14 29.39 -20.84 -10.25
N LEU A 15 28.82 -21.76 -11.03
CA LEU A 15 27.46 -21.60 -11.60
C LEU A 15 26.36 -21.64 -10.52
N VAL A 16 26.56 -22.40 -9.44
CA VAL A 16 25.60 -22.46 -8.32
C VAL A 16 25.62 -21.17 -7.48
N MET A 17 26.76 -20.48 -7.36
CA MET A 17 26.82 -19.21 -6.61
C MET A 17 26.24 -18.00 -7.37
N VAL A 18 26.22 -18.02 -8.71
CA VAL A 18 25.59 -16.94 -9.50
C VAL A 18 24.06 -17.08 -9.56
N GLY A 19 23.54 -18.31 -9.48
CA GLY A 19 22.09 -18.57 -9.51
C GLY A 19 21.32 -18.00 -8.31
N THR A 20 21.95 -17.89 -7.15
CA THR A 20 21.31 -17.32 -5.94
C THR A 20 21.32 -15.79 -5.90
N ALA A 21 22.08 -15.12 -6.76
CA ALA A 21 22.19 -13.65 -6.79
C ALA A 21 21.15 -12.97 -7.69
N ILE A 22 20.46 -13.72 -8.55
CA ILE A 22 19.50 -13.16 -9.51
C ILE A 22 18.05 -13.22 -8.99
N GLY A 23 17.78 -14.01 -7.94
CA GLY A 23 16.44 -14.18 -7.35
C GLY A 23 16.00 -13.10 -6.36
N TRP A 24 16.66 -11.94 -6.29
CA TRP A 24 16.32 -10.89 -5.32
C TRP A 24 15.72 -9.62 -5.94
N GLN A 25 15.90 -9.37 -7.24
CA GLN A 25 15.48 -8.10 -7.81
C GLN A 25 14.04 -8.15 -8.33
N ALA A 26 13.20 -7.33 -7.71
CA ALA A 26 11.80 -7.04 -8.04
C ALA A 26 10.77 -8.09 -7.59
N GLN A 27 10.76 -8.44 -6.29
CA GLN A 27 9.45 -8.40 -5.64
C GLN A 27 9.07 -6.93 -5.54
N GLU A 28 8.39 -6.41 -6.56
CA GLU A 28 7.66 -5.15 -6.44
C GLU A 28 6.79 -5.28 -5.20
N SER A 29 7.08 -4.47 -4.17
CA SER A 29 6.27 -4.46 -2.96
C SER A 29 4.80 -4.42 -3.38
N PRO A 30 3.95 -5.34 -2.87
CA PRO A 30 2.56 -5.45 -3.32
C PRO A 30 1.79 -4.14 -3.07
N ILE A 31 2.29 -3.34 -2.12
CA ILE A 31 1.90 -1.95 -1.88
C ILE A 31 2.91 -1.02 -2.56
N PRO A 32 2.49 -0.18 -3.52
CA PRO A 32 3.36 0.82 -4.12
C PRO A 32 3.65 1.99 -3.17
N ALA A 33 4.62 2.83 -3.55
CA ALA A 33 4.96 4.03 -2.78
C ALA A 33 3.74 4.94 -2.53
N PRO A 34 3.64 5.60 -1.35
CA PRO A 34 2.56 6.53 -1.00
C PRO A 34 2.18 7.53 -2.09
N THR A 35 3.19 8.16 -2.71
CA THR A 35 2.97 9.16 -3.78
C THR A 35 2.29 8.57 -5.01
N LYS A 36 2.54 7.29 -5.33
CA LYS A 36 1.88 6.60 -6.44
C LYS A 36 0.42 6.26 -6.10
N ILE A 37 0.14 5.93 -4.85
CA ILE A 37 -1.22 5.70 -4.35
C ILE A 37 -2.03 6.99 -4.43
N GLU A 38 -1.50 8.10 -3.92
CA GLU A 38 -2.15 9.42 -3.96
C GLU A 38 -2.33 9.91 -5.40
N ALA A 39 -1.31 9.76 -6.26
CA ALA A 39 -1.41 10.09 -7.67
C ALA A 39 -2.46 9.25 -8.41
N MET A 40 -2.68 8.00 -7.99
CA MET A 40 -3.78 7.18 -8.51
C MET A 40 -5.12 7.70 -8.00
N ALA A 41 -5.25 7.94 -6.69
CA ALA A 41 -6.48 8.41 -6.05
C ALA A 41 -6.97 9.74 -6.64
N THR A 42 -6.05 10.68 -6.91
CA THR A 42 -6.36 11.96 -7.55
C THR A 42 -6.79 11.85 -9.02
N ARG A 43 -6.39 10.79 -9.72
CA ARG A 43 -6.74 10.56 -11.14
C ARG A 43 -8.08 9.85 -11.31
N ILE A 44 -8.72 9.41 -10.23
CA ILE A 44 -10.00 8.70 -10.34
C ILE A 44 -11.14 9.69 -10.62
N GLY A 45 -11.29 10.07 -11.89
CA GLY A 45 -12.45 10.79 -12.39
C GLY A 45 -13.69 9.90 -12.57
N ASP A 46 -14.77 10.47 -13.10
CA ASP A 46 -16.12 9.87 -13.13
C ASP A 46 -16.19 8.50 -13.82
N ALA A 47 -15.41 8.26 -14.87
CA ALA A 47 -15.44 7.00 -15.64
C ALA A 47 -14.45 5.92 -15.13
N GLY A 48 -13.50 6.27 -14.25
CA GLY A 48 -12.44 5.37 -13.77
C GLY A 48 -12.71 4.73 -12.41
N HIS A 49 -13.90 4.95 -11.84
CA HIS A 49 -14.20 4.74 -10.43
C HIS A 49 -13.95 3.30 -9.95
N VAL A 50 -14.47 2.30 -10.66
CA VAL A 50 -14.54 0.91 -10.15
C VAL A 50 -13.18 0.24 -10.10
N ALA A 51 -12.37 0.37 -11.16
CA ALA A 51 -11.08 -0.31 -11.23
C ALA A 51 -10.06 0.31 -10.26
N ALA A 52 -10.06 1.64 -10.14
CA ALA A 52 -9.15 2.33 -9.25
C ALA A 52 -9.57 2.22 -7.77
N GLU A 53 -10.88 2.22 -7.47
CA GLU A 53 -11.37 1.91 -6.13
C GLU A 53 -11.01 0.49 -5.73
N ARG A 54 -11.22 -0.49 -6.61
CA ARG A 54 -10.81 -1.88 -6.35
C ARG A 54 -9.31 -1.96 -6.04
N ARG A 55 -8.49 -1.21 -6.78
CA ARG A 55 -7.05 -1.19 -6.50
C ARG A 55 -6.70 -0.53 -5.17
N LEU A 56 -7.39 0.55 -4.80
CA LEU A 56 -7.26 1.17 -3.47
C LEU A 56 -7.69 0.20 -2.37
N GLN A 57 -8.78 -0.54 -2.58
CA GLN A 57 -9.25 -1.58 -1.66
C GLN A 57 -8.19 -2.65 -1.48
N GLU A 58 -7.65 -3.21 -2.57
CA GLU A 58 -6.58 -4.22 -2.50
C GLU A 58 -5.39 -3.74 -1.67
N TRP A 59 -4.93 -2.49 -1.88
CA TRP A 59 -3.82 -1.94 -1.09
C TRP A 59 -4.21 -1.63 0.36
N ALA A 60 -5.45 -1.24 0.61
CA ALA A 60 -5.97 -1.01 1.95
C ALA A 60 -6.04 -2.33 2.75
N ASP A 61 -6.47 -3.42 2.11
CA ASP A 61 -6.53 -4.76 2.66
C ASP A 61 -5.14 -5.33 2.94
N LEU A 62 -4.14 -4.98 2.10
CA LEU A 62 -2.73 -5.27 2.35
C LEU A 62 -2.12 -4.45 3.50
N GLY A 63 -2.87 -3.47 4.04
CA GLY A 63 -2.46 -2.68 5.21
C GLY A 63 -1.80 -1.35 4.88
N SER A 64 -1.91 -0.84 3.65
CA SER A 64 -1.40 0.49 3.29
C SER A 64 -2.19 1.60 4.01
N PRO A 65 -1.58 2.37 4.94
CA PRO A 65 -2.29 3.44 5.64
C PRO A 65 -2.78 4.54 4.70
N VAL A 66 -2.00 4.81 3.66
CA VAL A 66 -2.33 5.82 2.64
C VAL A 66 -3.49 5.34 1.77
N ALA A 67 -3.52 4.07 1.36
CA ALA A 67 -4.65 3.54 0.58
C ALA A 67 -5.94 3.53 1.41
N GLN A 68 -5.86 3.14 2.68
CA GLN A 68 -6.99 3.19 3.62
C GLN A 68 -7.54 4.62 3.73
N ARG A 69 -6.66 5.63 3.87
CA ARG A 69 -7.05 7.04 3.93
C ARG A 69 -7.72 7.52 2.65
N GLU A 70 -7.12 7.25 1.49
CA GLU A 70 -7.67 7.69 0.19
C GLU A 70 -9.02 7.02 -0.11
N LEU A 71 -9.19 5.73 0.25
CA LEU A 71 -10.46 5.04 0.14
C LEU A 71 -11.51 5.64 1.09
N ALA A 72 -11.13 5.93 2.33
CA ALA A 72 -12.00 6.55 3.33
C ALA A 72 -12.52 7.93 2.90
N LEU A 73 -11.66 8.78 2.31
CA LEU A 73 -12.05 10.08 1.76
C LEU A 73 -13.13 9.95 0.69
N ARG A 74 -13.08 8.86 -0.08
CA ARG A 74 -14.08 8.54 -1.09
C ARG A 74 -15.40 8.13 -0.45
N TYR A 75 -15.34 7.26 0.55
CA TYR A 75 -16.52 6.75 1.24
C TYR A 75 -17.21 7.82 2.08
N LEU A 76 -16.49 8.84 2.53
CA LEU A 76 -17.10 10.03 3.16
C LEU A 76 -18.10 10.77 2.27
N SER A 77 -17.94 10.69 0.93
CA SER A 77 -18.88 11.33 0.00
C SER A 77 -20.22 10.58 -0.09
N ASP A 78 -20.25 9.32 0.33
CA ASP A 78 -21.42 8.46 0.35
C ASP A 78 -21.98 8.35 1.79
N PRO A 79 -23.18 8.90 2.07
CA PRO A 79 -23.80 8.83 3.39
C PRO A 79 -23.87 7.44 4.00
N ASP A 80 -24.04 6.41 3.17
CA ASP A 80 -24.25 5.03 3.59
C ASP A 80 -22.92 4.32 3.91
N LYS A 81 -21.80 4.85 3.43
CA LYS A 81 -20.45 4.30 3.68
C LYS A 81 -19.66 5.06 4.75
N ARG A 82 -20.28 6.01 5.44
CA ARG A 82 -19.57 6.85 6.43
C ARG A 82 -18.96 6.08 7.57
N ASP A 83 -19.64 5.05 8.08
CA ASP A 83 -19.10 4.22 9.16
C ASP A 83 -17.87 3.42 8.70
N GLU A 84 -17.93 2.89 7.47
CA GLU A 84 -16.80 2.20 6.85
C GLU A 84 -15.63 3.14 6.58
N ALA A 85 -15.91 4.38 6.17
CA ALA A 85 -14.90 5.43 6.03
C ALA A 85 -14.19 5.71 7.37
N MET A 86 -14.94 5.75 8.48
CA MET A 86 -14.36 5.98 9.81
C MET A 86 -13.47 4.84 10.26
N ASP A 87 -13.88 3.61 10.01
CA ASP A 87 -13.08 2.42 10.29
C ASP A 87 -11.78 2.41 9.46
N LEU A 88 -11.86 2.76 8.17
CA LEU A 88 -10.67 2.94 7.32
C LEU A 88 -9.73 4.03 7.83
N PHE A 89 -10.23 5.20 8.23
CA PHE A 89 -9.37 6.23 8.82
C PHE A 89 -8.74 5.78 10.15
N GLN A 90 -9.48 5.05 10.98
CA GLN A 90 -8.95 4.55 12.25
C GLN A 90 -7.84 3.53 12.01
N ARG A 91 -7.99 2.63 11.04
CA ARG A 91 -6.92 1.71 10.61
C ARG A 91 -5.70 2.47 10.08
N ALA A 92 -5.92 3.48 9.22
CA ALA A 92 -4.83 4.29 8.67
C ALA A 92 -4.07 5.04 9.78
N ALA A 93 -4.79 5.64 10.72
CA ALA A 93 -4.22 6.31 11.89
C ALA A 93 -3.40 5.35 12.76
N ASN A 94 -3.93 4.14 13.03
CA ASN A 94 -3.22 3.10 13.76
C ASN A 94 -1.96 2.62 13.01
N GLY A 95 -1.99 2.67 11.67
CA GLY A 95 -0.85 2.40 10.79
C GLY A 95 0.16 3.55 10.66
N GLY A 96 -0.03 4.66 11.40
CA GLY A 96 0.88 5.80 11.42
C GLY A 96 0.57 6.92 10.44
N ASP A 97 -0.59 6.90 9.77
CA ASP A 97 -1.03 8.01 8.93
C ASP A 97 -1.52 9.19 9.80
N ALA A 98 -0.65 10.19 9.95
CA ALA A 98 -0.95 11.39 10.75
C ALA A 98 -2.12 12.21 10.20
N ARG A 99 -2.35 12.19 8.88
CA ARG A 99 -3.49 12.89 8.25
C ARG A 99 -4.79 12.18 8.61
N ALA A 100 -4.81 10.85 8.55
CA ALA A 100 -5.96 10.06 9.00
C ALA A 100 -6.24 10.27 10.49
N ALA A 101 -5.22 10.30 11.34
CA ALA A 101 -5.37 10.57 12.77
C ALA A 101 -6.02 11.94 13.04
N GLY A 102 -5.61 12.98 12.30
CA GLY A 102 -6.23 14.30 12.36
C GLY A 102 -7.70 14.29 11.92
N LEU A 103 -8.03 13.54 10.87
CA LEU A 103 -9.41 13.42 10.37
C LEU A 103 -10.32 12.68 11.35
N VAL A 104 -9.87 11.59 11.97
CA VAL A 104 -10.61 10.90 13.05
C VAL A 104 -10.85 11.85 14.22
N GLY A 105 -9.84 12.62 14.61
CA GLY A 105 -9.96 13.62 15.66
C GLY A 105 -11.02 14.68 15.35
N LEU A 106 -11.00 15.24 14.13
CA LEU A 106 -11.96 16.24 13.68
C LEU A 106 -13.40 15.71 13.67
N VAL A 107 -13.60 14.50 13.12
CA VAL A 107 -14.93 13.88 13.07
C VAL A 107 -15.45 13.57 14.47
N ARG A 108 -14.60 13.03 15.35
CA ARG A 108 -14.99 12.69 16.72
C ARG A 108 -15.24 13.92 17.58
N ALA A 109 -14.50 15.01 17.35
CA ALA A 109 -14.68 16.26 18.10
C ALA A 109 -16.00 16.97 17.76
N GLY A 110 -16.66 16.61 16.64
CA GLY A 110 -17.96 17.13 16.21
C GLY A 110 -17.96 18.66 16.01
N PRO A 111 -19.01 19.29 15.48
CA PRO A 111 -19.07 20.76 15.38
C PRO A 111 -19.06 21.51 16.74
N GLY A 112 -19.08 20.79 17.87
CA GLY A 112 -19.21 21.37 19.21
C GLY A 112 -17.95 21.96 19.85
N HIS A 113 -16.76 21.75 19.28
CA HIS A 113 -15.50 22.22 19.88
C HIS A 113 -15.00 23.58 19.36
N LEU A 114 -15.65 24.15 18.34
CA LEU A 114 -15.30 25.48 17.78
C LEU A 114 -16.12 26.64 18.39
N GLN A 115 -16.90 26.41 19.45
CA GLN A 115 -17.74 27.42 20.10
C GLN A 115 -17.28 27.82 21.52
N ARG A 116 -16.03 27.54 21.92
CA ARG A 116 -15.49 27.98 23.22
C ARG A 116 -14.28 28.88 23.08
#